data_AF-A0A6D0IHA0-F1
#
_entry.id   AF-A0A6D0IHA0-F1
#
_cell.length_a   1.000
_cell.length_b   1.000
_cell.length_c   1.000
_cell.angle_alpha   90.00
_cell.angle_beta   90.00
_cell.angle_gamma   90.00
#
_symmetry.space_group_name_H-M   'P 1'
#
loop_
_entity.id
_entity.type
_entity.pdbx_description
1 polymer ?
#
loop_
_entity_poly.entity_id
_entity_poly.type
_entity_poly.pdbx_seq_one_letter_code
_entity_poly.pdbx_strand_id
1 'polypeptide(L)'
;FPTDNQIDYFDDVPVTCIDMAMPVVIIPAEYLGKTGYELPAELDADKALLARIESIRLQAGKAMGLGDVSNMVIPKPVLISPAQKGGAINVRYFMPHSCHRALAITGAIAISSSCALEGTVTRQIVPSVGYGNINIEHPSGALDVHLSNEGQDATTLRASVIRTTRKIFSGEVYLP
;
A
#
# COMPACT_ATOMS: atom_id res chain seq x y z
N PHE A 1 12.65 -6.49 -3.83
CA PHE A 1 11.65 -7.00 -2.87
C PHE A 1 12.41 -7.47 -1.65
N PRO A 2 12.13 -6.97 -0.44
CA PRO A 2 12.90 -7.31 0.77
C PRO A 2 12.81 -8.78 1.19
N THR A 3 11.84 -9.53 0.69
CA THR A 3 11.70 -10.98 0.91
C THR A 3 12.37 -11.83 -0.17
N ASP A 4 13.03 -11.19 -1.14
CA ASP A 4 13.53 -11.79 -2.40
C ASP A 4 12.47 -12.40 -3.32
N ASN A 5 11.17 -12.33 -2.95
CA ASN A 5 10.05 -12.84 -3.75
C ASN A 5 9.14 -11.70 -4.22
N GLN A 6 8.55 -11.84 -5.41
CA GLN A 6 7.48 -10.94 -5.86
C GLN A 6 6.14 -11.26 -5.17
N ILE A 7 5.92 -12.53 -4.84
CA ILE A 7 4.77 -13.04 -4.09
C ILE A 7 5.26 -13.95 -2.97
N ASP A 8 4.82 -13.65 -1.75
CA ASP A 8 4.94 -14.51 -0.58
C ASP A 8 3.56 -15.04 -0.18
N TYR A 9 3.50 -16.06 0.67
CA TYR A 9 2.26 -16.58 1.24
C TYR A 9 2.33 -16.52 2.76
N PHE A 10 1.39 -15.79 3.36
CA PHE A 10 1.21 -15.72 4.82
C PHE A 10 -0.24 -16.07 5.16
N ASP A 11 -0.46 -17.00 6.08
CA ASP A 11 -1.80 -17.56 6.37
C ASP A 11 -2.54 -18.02 5.10
N ASP A 12 -1.83 -18.66 4.17
CA ASP A 12 -2.32 -19.08 2.84
C ASP A 12 -2.83 -17.94 1.94
N VAL A 13 -2.55 -16.69 2.29
CA VAL A 13 -2.88 -15.50 1.51
C VAL A 13 -1.66 -15.06 0.69
N PRO A 14 -1.75 -14.95 -0.64
CA PRO A 14 -0.70 -14.40 -1.46
C PRO A 14 -0.57 -12.89 -1.20
N VAL A 15 0.66 -12.43 -0.99
CA VAL A 15 0.95 -11.02 -0.75
C VAL A 15 2.17 -10.59 -1.54
N THR A 16 2.31 -9.29 -1.79
CA THR A 16 3.59 -8.70 -2.22
C THR A 16 4.17 -7.86 -1.09
N CYS A 17 5.37 -8.20 -0.65
CA CYS A 17 6.17 -7.39 0.27
C CYS A 17 7.12 -6.49 -0.54
N ILE A 18 6.90 -5.18 -0.53
CA ILE A 18 7.71 -4.22 -1.28
C ILE A 18 8.12 -3.05 -0.38
N ASP A 19 9.34 -2.56 -0.58
CA ASP A 19 9.83 -1.35 0.06
C ASP A 19 10.28 -0.35 -1.02
N MET A 20 9.37 0.56 -1.35
CA MET A 20 9.63 1.70 -2.24
C MET A 20 9.05 2.95 -1.58
N ALA A 21 9.93 3.75 -0.96
CA ALA A 21 9.61 4.86 -0.05
C ALA A 21 8.94 4.49 1.28
N MET A 22 8.28 3.33 1.37
CA MET A 22 7.68 2.78 2.58
C MET A 22 7.59 1.25 2.46
N PRO A 23 7.96 0.48 3.50
CA PRO A 23 7.67 -0.95 3.57
C PRO A 23 6.16 -1.19 3.64
N VAL A 24 5.63 -1.92 2.67
CA VAL A 24 4.21 -2.29 2.59
C VAL A 24 4.04 -3.78 2.34
N VAL A 25 2.97 -4.35 2.89
CA VAL A 25 2.46 -5.68 2.53
C VAL A 25 1.14 -5.50 1.81
N ILE A 26 1.12 -5.88 0.54
CA ILE A 26 -0.03 -5.70 -0.35
C ILE A 26 -0.81 -7.01 -0.43
N ILE A 27 -2.10 -6.95 -0.15
CA ILE A 27 -2.97 -8.11 0.06
C ILE A 27 -4.21 -7.96 -0.84
N PRO A 28 -4.55 -8.92 -1.71
CA PRO A 28 -5.80 -8.86 -2.44
C PRO A 28 -6.99 -9.02 -1.48
N ALA A 29 -7.95 -8.09 -1.53
CA ALA A 29 -9.04 -7.99 -0.57
C ALA A 29 -9.90 -9.28 -0.52
N GLU A 30 -10.06 -9.94 -1.67
CA GLU A 30 -10.87 -11.16 -1.81
C GLU A 30 -10.38 -12.32 -0.93
N TYR A 31 -9.06 -12.44 -0.71
CA TYR A 31 -8.49 -13.48 0.15
C TYR A 31 -8.82 -13.28 1.64
N LEU A 32 -9.23 -12.07 2.01
CA LEU A 32 -9.72 -11.74 3.33
C LEU A 32 -11.25 -11.65 3.39
N GLY A 33 -11.96 -12.10 2.35
CA GLY A 33 -13.42 -12.04 2.28
C GLY A 33 -13.96 -10.61 2.18
N LYS A 34 -13.16 -9.69 1.62
CA LYS A 34 -13.52 -8.29 1.40
C LYS A 34 -13.60 -7.98 -0.07
N THR A 35 -14.45 -7.02 -0.39
CA THR A 35 -14.61 -6.50 -1.75
C THR A 35 -13.52 -5.47 -2.09
N GLY A 36 -12.96 -4.82 -1.07
CA GLY A 36 -12.04 -3.69 -1.21
C GLY A 36 -12.77 -2.34 -1.30
N TYR A 37 -14.10 -2.34 -1.41
CA TYR A 37 -14.91 -1.12 -1.57
C TYR A 37 -15.55 -0.62 -0.28
N GLU A 38 -15.38 -1.35 0.83
CA GLU A 38 -15.91 -1.00 2.15
C GLU A 38 -15.47 0.40 2.60
N LEU A 39 -16.27 1.05 3.43
CA LEU A 39 -15.91 2.29 4.10
C LEU A 39 -14.85 2.01 5.19
N PRO A 40 -13.96 2.97 5.48
CA PRO A 40 -12.98 2.81 6.57
C PRO A 40 -13.61 2.39 7.90
N ALA A 41 -14.76 2.97 8.25
CA ALA A 41 -15.46 2.63 9.49
C ALA A 41 -16.00 1.20 9.54
N GLU A 42 -16.36 0.61 8.39
CA GLU A 42 -16.80 -0.78 8.31
C GLU A 42 -15.62 -1.74 8.50
N LEU A 43 -14.46 -1.42 7.92
CA LEU A 43 -13.22 -2.17 8.09
C LEU A 43 -12.69 -2.07 9.53
N ASP A 44 -12.74 -0.88 10.13
CA ASP A 44 -12.32 -0.63 11.51
C ASP A 44 -13.20 -1.34 12.54
N ALA A 45 -14.48 -1.53 12.22
CA ALA A 45 -15.42 -2.26 13.07
C ALA A 45 -15.23 -3.79 12.98
N ASP A 46 -14.61 -4.30 11.92
CA ASP A 46 -14.41 -5.73 11.70
C ASP A 46 -13.14 -6.23 12.41
N LYS A 47 -13.34 -6.65 13.67
CA LYS A 47 -12.26 -7.21 14.50
C LYS A 47 -11.63 -8.47 13.92
N ALA A 48 -12.40 -9.29 13.21
CA ALA A 48 -11.89 -10.52 12.63
C ALA A 48 -10.95 -10.22 11.45
N LEU A 49 -11.34 -9.27 10.58
CA LEU A 49 -10.48 -8.75 9.54
C LEU A 49 -9.19 -8.16 10.12
N LEU A 50 -9.29 -7.27 11.11
CA LEU A 50 -8.13 -6.61 11.70
C LEU A 50 -7.15 -7.61 12.31
N ALA A 51 -7.65 -8.67 12.96
CA ALA A 51 -6.81 -9.74 13.49
C ALA A 51 -6.06 -10.51 12.37
N ARG A 52 -6.74 -10.80 11.25
CA ARG A 52 -6.10 -11.46 10.09
C ARG A 52 -5.05 -10.56 9.43
N ILE A 53 -5.35 -9.28 9.24
CA ILE A 53 -4.40 -8.30 8.70
C ILE A 53 -3.17 -8.21 9.61
N GLU A 54 -3.36 -8.17 10.92
CA GLU A 54 -2.26 -8.10 11.89
C GLU A 54 -1.38 -9.36 11.86
N SER A 55 -1.99 -10.55 11.79
CA SER A 55 -1.25 -11.81 11.64
C SER A 55 -0.33 -11.80 10.41
N ILE A 56 -0.88 -11.40 9.27
CA ILE A 56 -0.11 -11.25 8.01
C ILE A 56 0.98 -10.19 8.16
N ARG A 57 0.68 -9.04 8.80
CA ARG A 57 1.64 -7.95 9.00
C ARG A 57 2.84 -8.38 9.84
N LEU A 58 2.62 -9.15 10.90
CA LEU A 58 3.70 -9.66 11.76
C LEU A 58 4.60 -10.64 10.99
N GLN A 59 4.01 -11.55 10.21
CA GLN A 59 4.76 -12.49 9.37
C GLN A 59 5.56 -11.75 8.29
N ALA A 60 4.93 -10.79 7.60
CA ALA A 60 5.59 -9.93 6.62
C ALA A 60 6.72 -9.13 7.25
N GLY A 61 6.53 -8.52 8.43
CA GLY A 61 7.57 -7.77 9.13
C GLY A 61 8.81 -8.62 9.39
N LYS A 62 8.62 -9.85 9.87
CA LYS A 62 9.72 -10.81 10.06
C LYS A 62 10.39 -11.18 8.73
N ALA A 63 9.61 -11.52 7.71
CA ALA A 63 10.12 -11.94 6.40
C ALA A 63 10.89 -10.81 5.68
N MET A 64 10.47 -9.55 5.85
CA MET A 64 11.12 -8.36 5.31
C MET A 64 12.38 -7.94 6.10
N GLY A 65 12.75 -8.67 7.16
CA GLY A 65 13.91 -8.35 7.99
C GLY A 65 13.71 -7.19 8.96
N LEU A 66 12.46 -6.78 9.24
CA LEU A 66 12.14 -5.66 10.14
C LEU A 66 12.12 -6.06 11.63
N GLY A 67 12.23 -7.36 11.92
CA GLY A 67 12.18 -7.89 13.29
C GLY A 67 10.76 -7.99 13.84
N ASP A 68 10.60 -7.79 15.16
CA ASP A 68 9.29 -7.73 15.81
C ASP A 68 8.64 -6.36 15.58
N VAL A 69 7.62 -6.36 14.72
CA VAL A 69 6.90 -5.16 14.32
C VAL A 69 5.64 -4.90 15.13
N SER A 70 5.38 -5.63 16.22
CA SER A 70 4.15 -5.52 17.02
C SER A 70 3.88 -4.10 17.53
N ASN A 71 4.93 -3.36 17.89
CA ASN A 71 4.85 -1.96 18.34
C ASN A 71 5.31 -0.95 17.26
N MET A 72 5.45 -1.39 16.01
CA MET A 72 5.90 -0.57 14.90
C MET A 72 4.74 -0.21 13.98
N VAL A 73 4.87 0.93 13.31
CA VAL A 73 3.88 1.38 12.32
C VAL A 73 4.11 0.79 10.92
N ILE A 74 5.14 -0.03 10.72
CA ILE A 74 5.53 -0.67 9.45
C ILE A 74 5.66 -2.19 9.63
N PRO A 75 5.57 -3.00 8.56
CA PRO A 75 5.13 -2.61 7.22
C PRO A 75 3.65 -2.22 7.23
N LYS A 76 3.23 -1.40 6.27
CA LYS A 76 1.84 -0.94 6.16
C LYS A 76 1.01 -2.00 5.43
N PRO A 77 -0.06 -2.53 6.04
CA PRO A 77 -0.98 -3.40 5.31
C PRO A 77 -1.81 -2.60 4.32
N VAL A 78 -1.97 -3.12 3.12
CA VAL A 78 -2.79 -2.51 2.07
C VAL A 78 -3.66 -3.58 1.44
N LEU A 79 -4.98 -3.41 1.50
CA LEU A 79 -5.89 -4.23 0.71
C LEU A 79 -6.03 -3.63 -0.69
N ILE A 80 -6.04 -4.47 -1.71
CA ILE A 80 -6.23 -4.06 -3.12
C ILE A 80 -7.44 -4.75 -3.74
N SER A 81 -8.07 -4.07 -4.69
CA SER A 81 -9.14 -4.60 -5.53
C SER A 81 -9.13 -3.90 -6.90
N PRO A 82 -9.86 -4.41 -7.91
CA PRO A 82 -10.08 -3.68 -9.15
C PRO A 82 -10.61 -2.26 -8.89
N ALA A 83 -10.22 -1.31 -9.74
CA ALA A 83 -10.77 0.05 -9.72
C ALA A 83 -12.22 0.08 -10.24
N GLN A 84 -13.03 1.05 -9.77
CA GLN A 84 -14.43 1.22 -10.19
C GLN A 84 -14.74 2.59 -10.79
N LYS A 85 -13.85 3.57 -10.62
CA LYS A 85 -14.04 4.98 -11.02
C LYS A 85 -13.06 5.40 -12.13
N GLY A 86 -12.55 4.43 -12.88
CA GLY A 86 -11.64 4.65 -14.01
C GLY A 86 -10.17 4.79 -13.63
N GLY A 87 -9.81 4.59 -12.36
CA GLY A 87 -8.42 4.46 -11.93
C GLY A 87 -7.80 3.13 -12.35
N ALA A 88 -6.53 2.94 -12.01
CA ALA A 88 -5.83 1.68 -12.25
C ALA A 88 -6.21 0.62 -11.20
N ILE A 89 -6.18 0.99 -9.93
CA ILE A 89 -6.39 0.06 -8.81
C ILE A 89 -7.11 0.77 -7.66
N ASN A 90 -7.96 0.07 -6.92
CA ASN A 90 -8.57 0.58 -5.69
C ASN A 90 -7.87 -0.01 -4.47
N VAL A 91 -7.67 0.82 -3.43
CA VAL A 91 -6.93 0.43 -2.23
C VAL A 91 -7.61 0.81 -0.93
N ARG A 92 -7.31 0.05 0.13
CA ARG A 92 -7.57 0.36 1.54
C ARG A 92 -6.27 0.26 2.30
N TYR A 93 -5.76 1.41 2.75
CA TYR A 93 -4.43 1.53 3.35
C TYR A 93 -4.54 1.63 4.87
N PHE A 94 -3.83 0.77 5.61
CA PHE A 94 -3.95 0.68 7.06
C PHE A 94 -2.79 1.35 7.81
N MET A 95 -3.10 1.95 8.96
CA MET A 95 -2.16 2.61 9.88
C MET A 95 -2.13 1.91 11.24
N PRO A 96 -1.27 0.89 11.38
CA PRO A 96 -1.59 -0.44 10.87
C PRO A 96 -2.91 -1.02 11.42
N HIS A 97 -3.48 -0.45 12.49
CA HIS A 97 -4.68 -0.95 13.17
C HIS A 97 -5.97 -0.21 12.81
N SER A 98 -5.90 0.80 11.93
CA SER A 98 -7.08 1.48 11.40
C SER A 98 -6.93 1.81 9.92
N CYS A 99 -8.03 1.76 9.18
CA CYS A 99 -8.09 2.11 7.78
C CYS A 99 -7.99 3.62 7.61
N HIS A 100 -7.00 4.05 6.84
CA HIS A 100 -6.83 5.44 6.48
C HIS A 100 -7.96 5.90 5.55
N ARG A 101 -8.43 7.14 5.75
CA ARG A 101 -9.57 7.70 4.99
C ARG A 101 -9.19 8.08 3.55
N ALA A 102 -7.92 8.40 3.31
CA ALA A 102 -7.34 8.64 1.99
C ALA A 102 -6.19 7.65 1.74
N LEU A 103 -5.10 8.08 1.13
CA LEU A 103 -3.90 7.27 0.92
C LEU A 103 -2.64 8.07 1.26
N ALA A 104 -1.71 7.48 2.01
CA ALA A 104 -0.41 8.08 2.27
C ALA A 104 0.44 8.09 1.00
N ILE A 105 1.17 9.19 0.75
CA ILE A 105 1.95 9.38 -0.48
C ILE A 105 2.99 8.28 -0.66
N THR A 106 3.73 7.94 0.39
CA THR A 106 4.76 6.90 0.33
C THR A 106 4.15 5.51 0.08
N GLY A 107 2.97 5.24 0.65
CA GLY A 107 2.18 4.06 0.33
C GLY A 107 1.74 4.04 -1.14
N ALA A 108 1.29 5.17 -1.67
CA ALA A 108 0.91 5.29 -3.09
C ALA A 108 2.09 5.01 -4.04
N ILE A 109 3.29 5.47 -3.68
CA ILE A 109 4.51 5.17 -4.44
C ILE A 109 4.76 3.66 -4.42
N ALA A 110 4.74 3.02 -3.25
CA ALA A 110 4.95 1.57 -3.13
C ALA A 110 3.92 0.75 -3.93
N ILE A 111 2.64 1.11 -3.84
CA ILE A 111 1.55 0.47 -4.60
C ILE A 111 1.77 0.66 -6.10
N SER A 112 2.03 1.89 -6.55
CA SER A 112 2.26 2.18 -7.97
C SER A 112 3.47 1.40 -8.50
N SER A 113 4.58 1.38 -7.74
CA SER A 113 5.76 0.60 -8.10
C SER A 113 5.43 -0.87 -8.23
N SER A 114 4.64 -1.44 -7.31
CA SER A 114 4.19 -2.83 -7.42
C SER A 114 3.34 -3.07 -8.68
N CYS A 115 2.52 -2.08 -9.09
CA CYS A 115 1.72 -2.16 -10.30
C CYS A 115 2.60 -2.16 -11.56
N ALA A 116 3.78 -1.55 -11.57
CA ALA A 116 4.66 -1.52 -12.74
C ALA A 116 5.65 -2.69 -12.80
N LEU A 117 5.91 -3.34 -11.67
CA LEU A 117 6.83 -4.49 -11.58
C LEU A 117 6.09 -5.80 -11.84
N GLU A 118 6.67 -6.65 -12.68
CA GLU A 118 6.08 -7.95 -13.03
C GLU A 118 6.01 -8.91 -11.86
N GLY A 119 5.07 -9.85 -11.91
CA GLY A 119 4.96 -10.96 -10.96
C GLY A 119 4.40 -10.60 -9.58
N THR A 120 3.95 -9.38 -9.33
CA THR A 120 3.34 -8.97 -8.06
C THR A 120 1.84 -9.32 -8.00
N VAL A 121 1.25 -9.31 -6.80
CA VAL A 121 -0.21 -9.48 -6.64
C VAL A 121 -1.02 -8.35 -7.31
N THR A 122 -0.43 -7.16 -7.47
CA THR A 122 -1.11 -6.06 -8.18
C THR A 122 -1.16 -6.32 -9.69
N ARG A 123 -0.17 -6.99 -10.31
CA ARG A 123 -0.24 -7.37 -11.74
C ARG A 123 -1.38 -8.32 -12.07
N GLN A 124 -1.85 -9.09 -11.10
CA GLN A 124 -3.03 -9.96 -11.28
C GLN A 124 -4.32 -9.15 -11.45
N ILE A 125 -4.37 -7.93 -10.90
CA ILE A 125 -5.51 -7.00 -11.02
C ILE A 125 -5.31 -6.07 -12.23
N VAL A 126 -4.08 -5.60 -12.47
CA VAL A 126 -3.76 -4.60 -13.49
C VAL A 126 -2.68 -5.09 -14.48
N PRO A 127 -2.95 -6.12 -15.31
CA PRO A 127 -1.92 -6.74 -16.14
C PRO A 127 -1.32 -5.83 -17.23
N SER A 128 -2.02 -4.77 -17.63
CA SER A 128 -1.61 -3.86 -18.71
C SER A 128 -0.95 -2.57 -18.23
N VAL A 129 -0.86 -2.33 -16.92
CA VAL A 129 -0.34 -1.05 -16.40
C VAL A 129 1.17 -0.97 -16.60
N GLY A 130 1.68 0.04 -17.29
CA GLY A 130 3.11 0.21 -17.51
C GLY A 130 3.72 1.28 -16.59
N TYR A 131 4.86 1.82 -17.02
CA TYR A 131 5.28 3.15 -16.61
C TYR A 131 4.32 4.21 -17.15
N GLY A 132 4.31 5.39 -16.53
CA GLY A 132 3.36 6.47 -16.82
C GLY A 132 2.56 6.86 -15.58
N ASN A 133 1.40 7.49 -15.80
CA ASN A 133 0.55 7.94 -14.70
C ASN A 133 -0.30 6.78 -14.16
N ILE A 134 -0.10 6.44 -12.89
CA ILE A 134 -0.88 5.44 -12.16
C ILE A 134 -1.86 6.17 -11.25
N ASN A 135 -3.15 6.04 -11.57
CA ASN A 135 -4.22 6.61 -10.76
C ASN A 135 -4.72 5.57 -9.75
N ILE A 136 -4.53 5.84 -8.45
CA ILE A 136 -4.91 4.93 -7.37
C ILE A 136 -6.18 5.44 -6.69
N GLU A 137 -7.26 4.66 -6.74
CA GLU A 137 -8.50 4.96 -6.03
C GLU A 137 -8.38 4.63 -4.54
N HIS A 138 -8.90 5.53 -3.69
CA HIS A 138 -8.95 5.39 -2.25
C HIS A 138 -10.25 5.98 -1.70
N PRO A 139 -10.62 5.84 -0.42
CA PRO A 139 -11.97 6.19 0.04
C PRO A 139 -12.34 7.67 -0.20
N SER A 140 -11.40 8.60 -0.02
CA SER A 140 -11.61 10.03 -0.31
C SER A 140 -11.51 10.47 -1.79
N GLY A 141 -11.26 9.58 -2.76
CA GLY A 141 -11.06 9.98 -4.16
C GLY A 141 -10.00 9.15 -4.88
N ALA A 142 -9.03 9.81 -5.50
CA ALA A 142 -7.93 9.16 -6.18
C ALA A 142 -6.63 9.97 -6.04
N LEU A 143 -5.50 9.29 -6.24
CA LEU A 143 -4.17 9.85 -6.13
C LEU A 143 -3.31 9.40 -7.31
N ASP A 144 -2.77 10.36 -8.05
CA ASP A 144 -1.88 10.13 -9.18
C ASP A 144 -0.41 10.01 -8.74
N VAL A 145 0.25 8.96 -9.24
CA VAL A 145 1.71 8.77 -9.17
C VAL A 145 2.23 8.53 -10.57
N HIS A 146 3.15 9.39 -11.02
CA HIS A 146 3.83 9.16 -12.28
C HIS A 146 5.07 8.31 -12.04
N LEU A 147 5.18 7.19 -12.75
CA LEU A 147 6.35 6.32 -12.73
C LEU A 147 7.11 6.43 -14.05
N SER A 148 8.44 6.49 -13.95
CA SER A 148 9.33 6.32 -15.08
C SER A 148 10.46 5.35 -14.71
N ASN A 149 11.01 4.68 -15.71
CA ASN A 149 12.18 3.84 -15.54
C ASN A 149 13.11 4.02 -16.74
N GLU A 150 14.32 4.50 -16.50
CA GLU A 150 15.31 4.79 -17.55
C GLU A 150 16.27 3.62 -17.80
N GLY A 151 16.28 2.62 -16.91
CA GLY A 151 17.10 1.42 -17.04
C GLY A 151 16.27 0.17 -17.27
N GLN A 152 16.94 -0.99 -17.25
CA GLN A 152 16.33 -2.29 -17.50
C GLN A 152 15.85 -2.99 -16.22
N ASP A 153 16.22 -2.49 -15.04
CA ASP A 153 15.86 -3.09 -13.75
C ASP A 153 15.07 -2.12 -12.86
N ALA A 154 14.62 -2.61 -11.70
CA ALA A 154 13.82 -1.83 -10.75
C ALA A 154 14.63 -0.73 -10.02
N THR A 155 15.97 -0.74 -10.07
CA THR A 155 16.82 0.21 -9.34
C THR A 155 16.80 1.61 -9.96
N THR A 156 16.49 1.69 -11.25
CA THR A 156 16.33 2.94 -12.00
C THR A 156 14.90 3.48 -11.96
N LEU A 157 13.97 2.85 -11.22
CA LEU A 157 12.61 3.34 -11.07
C LEU A 157 12.60 4.71 -10.40
N ARG A 158 11.76 5.61 -10.92
CA ARG A 158 11.50 6.94 -10.38
C ARG A 158 10.00 7.12 -10.19
N ALA A 159 9.63 7.79 -9.10
CA ALA A 159 8.27 8.14 -8.80
C ALA A 159 8.15 9.64 -8.58
N SER A 160 7.16 10.25 -9.23
CA SER A 160 6.88 11.68 -9.18
C SER A 160 5.43 11.91 -8.75
N VAL A 161 5.23 12.84 -7.81
CA VAL A 161 3.92 13.21 -7.29
C VAL A 161 3.80 14.72 -7.17
N ILE A 162 2.63 15.27 -7.48
CA ILE A 162 2.34 16.69 -7.29
C ILE A 162 1.60 16.88 -5.97
N ARG A 163 2.11 17.78 -5.12
CA ARG A 163 1.49 18.14 -3.84
C ARG A 163 1.53 19.65 -3.64
N THR A 164 0.64 20.13 -2.78
CA THR A 164 0.59 21.53 -2.37
C THR A 164 1.03 21.65 -0.91
N THR A 165 1.54 22.81 -0.52
CA THR A 165 1.89 23.11 0.87
C THR A 165 1.48 24.54 1.21
N ARG A 166 1.09 24.79 2.45
CA ARG A 166 0.70 26.11 2.97
C ARG A 166 1.17 26.25 4.41
N LYS A 167 1.87 27.34 4.73
CA LYS A 167 2.23 27.67 6.12
C LYS A 167 0.96 27.98 6.91
N ILE A 168 0.73 27.24 8.00
CA ILE A 168 -0.44 27.43 8.88
C ILE A 168 -0.09 28.35 10.06
N PHE A 169 1.09 28.17 10.66
CA PHE A 169 1.53 28.95 11.83
C PHE A 169 3.03 29.25 11.77
N SER A 170 3.45 30.31 12.45
CA SER A 170 4.84 30.72 12.65
C SER A 170 4.94 31.40 14.01
N GLY A 171 5.67 30.81 14.96
CA GLY A 171 5.79 31.31 16.32
C GLY A 171 6.54 30.32 17.21
N GLU A 172 6.42 30.50 18.52
CA GLU A 172 7.11 29.70 19.55
C GLU A 172 6.15 28.74 20.25
N VAL A 173 6.62 27.53 20.55
CA VAL A 173 5.88 26.50 21.29
C VAL A 173 6.54 26.32 22.65
N TYR A 174 5.76 26.44 23.73
CA TYR A 174 6.22 26.28 25.12
C TYR A 174 5.67 24.97 25.70
N LEU A 175 6.49 24.28 26.51
CA LEU A 175 6.11 23.10 27.29
C LEU A 175 6.20 23.45 28.80
N PRO A 176 5.35 22.85 29.67
CA PRO A 176 5.44 23.00 31.12
C PRO A 176 6.78 22.52 31.71
#